data_AF-A0A0K8UGZ8-F1
#
_entry.id   AF-A0A0K8UGZ8-F1
#
_cell.length_a   1.000
_cell.length_b   1.000
_cell.length_c   1.000
_cell.angle_alpha   90.00
_cell.angle_beta   90.00
_cell.angle_gamma   90.00
#
_symmetry.space_group_name_H-M   'P 1'
#
loop_
_entity.id
_entity.type
_entity.pdbx_description
1 polymer ?
#
loop_
_entity_poly.entity_id
_entity_poly.type
_entity_poly.pdbx_seq_one_letter_code
_entity_poly.pdbx_strand_id
1 'polypeptide(L)'
;MNSTERYILTCTMLFVIALARGVPVGISPYDSNSQTNTDFCTEKAANGFFVDPSDMDCTSYINCYNVNGEWKTKELKCPNGQYFDSSLSFCSSLYNCSL
;
A
#
# COMPACT_ATOMS: atom_id res chain seq x y z
N MET A 1 10.67 48.20 -17.97
CA MET A 1 11.15 47.23 -16.97
C MET A 1 12.22 47.87 -16.12
N ASN A 2 11.81 48.41 -14.98
CA ASN A 2 12.72 49.00 -14.00
C ASN A 2 13.45 47.89 -13.22
N SER A 3 14.54 48.25 -12.52
CA SER A 3 15.36 47.29 -11.78
C SER A 3 14.55 46.54 -10.70
N THR A 4 13.56 47.22 -10.12
CA THR A 4 12.70 46.70 -9.04
C THR A 4 11.72 45.63 -9.53
N GLU A 5 11.08 45.82 -10.68
CA GLU A 5 10.19 44.82 -11.32
C GLU A 5 10.95 43.56 -11.68
N ARG A 6 12.19 43.70 -12.19
CA ARG A 6 13.04 42.56 -12.51
C ARG A 6 13.36 41.74 -11.25
N TYR A 7 13.61 42.40 -10.12
CA TYR A 7 13.91 41.74 -8.85
C TYR A 7 12.69 40.97 -8.29
N ILE A 8 11.49 41.56 -8.36
CA ILE A 8 10.25 40.93 -7.91
C ILE A 8 9.93 39.68 -8.74
N LEU A 9 10.10 39.76 -10.07
CA LEU A 9 9.89 38.62 -10.97
C LEU A 9 10.90 37.48 -10.70
N THR A 10 12.16 37.81 -10.42
CA THR A 10 13.16 36.79 -10.07
C THR A 10 12.89 36.13 -8.73
N CYS A 11 12.47 36.88 -7.70
CA CYS A 11 12.17 36.32 -6.38
C CYS A 11 10.94 35.41 -6.40
N THR A 12 9.89 35.81 -7.13
CA THR A 12 8.66 35.00 -7.25
C THR A 12 8.91 33.70 -7.99
N MET A 13 9.69 33.72 -9.09
CA MET A 13 10.10 32.50 -9.79
C MET A 13 10.94 31.56 -8.92
N LEU A 14 11.87 32.10 -8.11
CA LEU A 14 12.67 31.29 -7.18
C LEU A 14 11.80 30.62 -6.10
N PHE A 15 10.82 31.33 -5.56
CA PHE A 15 9.86 30.77 -4.59
C PHE A 15 9.01 29.65 -5.21
N VAL A 16 8.52 29.84 -6.43
CA VAL A 16 7.73 28.81 -7.14
C VAL A 16 8.58 27.57 -7.44
N ILE A 17 9.85 27.75 -7.83
CA ILE A 17 10.79 26.64 -8.06
C ILE A 17 11.05 25.87 -6.76
N ALA A 18 11.17 26.55 -5.63
CA ALA A 18 11.36 25.92 -4.33
C ALA A 18 10.14 25.09 -3.89
N LEU A 19 8.92 25.55 -4.18
CA LEU A 19 7.68 24.84 -3.84
C LEU A 19 7.34 23.69 -4.81
N ALA A 20 7.78 23.77 -6.07
CA ALA A 20 7.57 22.71 -7.07
C ALA A 20 8.47 21.48 -6.84
N ARG A 21 9.56 21.65 -6.08
CA ARG A 21 10.39 20.54 -5.62
C ARG A 21 9.70 19.94 -4.40
N GLY A 22 8.68 19.11 -4.65
CA GLY A 22 8.13 18.24 -3.61
C GLY A 22 9.28 17.56 -2.89
N VAL A 23 9.28 17.62 -1.56
CA VAL A 23 10.26 16.88 -0.75
C VAL A 23 10.12 15.42 -1.15
N PRO A 24 11.21 14.73 -1.58
CA PRO A 24 11.14 13.28 -1.67
C PRO A 24 10.81 12.82 -0.26
N VAL A 25 9.64 12.19 -0.09
CA VAL A 25 9.29 11.53 1.17
C VAL A 25 10.38 10.49 1.36
N GLY A 26 11.35 10.81 2.20
CA GLY A 26 12.38 9.87 2.60
C GLY A 26 11.65 8.70 3.20
N ILE A 27 11.79 7.54 2.57
CA ILE A 27 11.34 6.26 3.10
C ILE A 27 11.86 6.19 4.53
N SER A 28 10.93 6.17 5.50
CA SER A 28 11.32 6.00 6.90
C SER A 28 12.02 4.64 7.02
N PRO A 29 13.21 4.55 7.63
CA PRO A 29 13.89 3.27 7.83
C PRO A 29 13.12 2.30 8.77
N TYR A 30 11.95 2.71 9.28
CA TYR A 30 11.02 1.89 10.04
C TYR A 30 9.90 1.22 9.19
N ASP A 31 9.92 1.35 7.86
CA ASP A 31 9.03 0.58 6.98
C ASP A 31 9.80 -0.51 6.23
N SER A 32 10.30 -1.50 6.97
CA SER A 32 10.89 -2.70 6.38
C SER A 32 9.95 -3.92 6.42
N ASN A 33 8.66 -3.73 6.77
CA ASN A 33 7.66 -4.81 6.71
C ASN A 33 6.18 -4.35 6.72
N SER A 34 5.87 -3.12 6.26
CA SER A 34 4.49 -2.62 6.16
C SER A 34 4.16 -2.03 4.78
N GLN A 35 5.11 -2.00 3.85
CA GLN A 35 4.90 -1.47 2.51
C GLN A 35 4.23 -2.48 1.55
N THR A 36 4.44 -3.78 1.75
CA THR A 36 3.90 -4.83 0.88
C THR A 36 2.40 -5.00 1.00
N ASN A 37 1.86 -4.82 2.21
CA ASN A 37 0.44 -5.00 2.45
C ASN A 37 -0.36 -3.78 1.98
N THR A 38 0.00 -2.53 2.33
CA THR A 38 -0.81 -1.35 1.94
C THR A 38 -0.98 -1.18 0.43
N ASP A 39 0.00 -1.65 -0.36
CA ASP A 39 -0.05 -1.57 -1.81
C ASP A 39 -0.96 -2.66 -2.42
N PHE A 40 -1.04 -3.85 -1.81
CA PHE A 40 -1.79 -4.98 -2.36
C PHE A 40 -3.26 -4.66 -2.64
N CYS A 41 -3.99 -4.15 -1.65
CA CYS A 41 -5.42 -3.85 -1.84
C CYS A 41 -5.65 -2.61 -2.71
N THR A 42 -4.68 -1.71 -2.76
CA THR A 42 -4.69 -0.57 -3.67
C THR A 42 -4.57 -1.04 -5.13
N GLU A 43 -3.69 -2.01 -5.39
CA GLU A 43 -3.52 -2.64 -6.70
C GLU A 43 -4.72 -3.51 -7.08
N LYS A 44 -5.20 -4.36 -6.17
CA LYS A 44 -6.36 -5.23 -6.42
C LYS A 44 -7.65 -4.45 -6.66
N ALA A 45 -7.82 -3.33 -5.97
CA ALA A 45 -8.98 -2.46 -6.05
C ALA A 45 -10.34 -3.22 -5.94
N ALA A 46 -10.39 -4.23 -5.06
CA ALA A 46 -11.56 -5.08 -4.85
C ALA A 46 -11.74 -5.42 -3.37
N ASN A 47 -12.98 -5.46 -2.89
CA ASN A 47 -13.28 -5.95 -1.54
C ASN A 47 -13.24 -7.48 -1.53
N GLY A 48 -12.68 -8.07 -0.47
CA GLY A 48 -12.69 -9.52 -0.30
C GLY A 48 -11.46 -10.07 0.40
N PHE A 49 -11.37 -11.40 0.43
CA PHE A 49 -10.24 -12.14 0.97
C PHE A 49 -9.38 -12.69 -0.15
N PHE A 50 -8.07 -12.52 -0.03
CA PHE A 50 -7.10 -12.88 -1.05
C PHE A 50 -5.92 -13.61 -0.44
N VAL A 51 -5.22 -14.38 -1.27
CA VAL A 51 -3.96 -15.03 -0.89
C VAL A 51 -2.95 -13.96 -0.48
N ASP A 52 -2.27 -14.19 0.64
CA ASP A 52 -1.09 -13.42 1.01
C ASP A 52 0.11 -13.88 0.16
N PRO A 53 0.61 -13.05 -0.77
CA PRO A 53 1.70 -13.45 -1.66
C PRO A 53 3.04 -13.62 -0.93
N SER A 54 3.16 -13.14 0.32
CA SER A 54 4.36 -13.31 1.14
C SER A 54 4.38 -14.61 1.93
N ASP A 55 3.24 -15.30 1.99
CA ASP A 55 3.08 -16.53 2.76
C ASP A 55 3.15 -17.76 1.87
N MET A 56 4.21 -18.54 2.08
CA MET A 56 4.43 -19.80 1.37
C MET A 56 3.68 -20.98 2.02
N ASP A 57 3.14 -20.80 3.23
CA ASP A 57 2.49 -21.89 3.97
C ASP A 57 0.96 -21.82 3.89
N CYS A 58 0.38 -20.83 3.19
CA CYS A 58 -1.06 -20.55 3.11
C CYS A 58 -1.76 -20.41 4.49
N THR A 59 -1.02 -20.06 5.53
CA THR A 59 -1.51 -19.83 6.90
C THR A 59 -1.92 -18.38 7.17
N SER A 60 -1.65 -17.45 6.26
CA SER A 60 -2.16 -16.08 6.26
C SER A 60 -2.91 -15.75 4.97
N TYR A 61 -3.73 -14.71 5.07
CA TYR A 61 -4.52 -14.18 3.98
C TYR A 61 -4.75 -12.68 4.20
N ILE A 62 -5.12 -12.00 3.12
CA ILE A 62 -5.34 -10.57 3.11
C ILE A 62 -6.84 -10.30 3.02
N ASN A 63 -7.35 -9.43 3.89
CA ASN A 63 -8.66 -8.80 3.73
C ASN A 63 -8.48 -7.39 3.16
N CYS A 64 -9.03 -7.18 1.96
CA CYS A 64 -9.13 -5.87 1.33
C CYS A 64 -10.50 -5.27 1.56
N TYR A 65 -10.51 -4.02 2.01
CA TYR A 65 -11.73 -3.24 2.16
C TYR A 65 -11.51 -1.77 1.83
N ASN A 66 -12.52 -1.13 1.25
CA ASN A 66 -12.48 0.29 0.93
C ASN A 66 -13.10 1.13 2.06
N VAL A 67 -12.39 2.16 2.51
CA VAL A 67 -12.88 3.15 3.48
C VAL A 67 -12.78 4.52 2.83
N ASN A 68 -13.93 5.14 2.52
CA ASN A 68 -14.02 6.49 1.96
C ASN A 68 -13.15 6.71 0.69
N GLY A 69 -13.09 5.72 -0.20
CA GLY A 69 -12.30 5.80 -1.42
C GLY A 69 -10.85 5.33 -1.27
N GLU A 70 -10.38 5.07 -0.05
CA GLU A 70 -9.05 4.50 0.21
C GLU A 70 -9.11 3.00 0.44
N TRP A 71 -8.28 2.26 -0.28
CA TRP A 71 -8.10 0.83 -0.05
C TRP A 71 -7.26 0.59 1.20
N LYS A 72 -7.71 -0.36 2.04
CA LYS A 72 -7.02 -0.80 3.24
C LYS A 72 -6.75 -2.29 3.14
N THR A 73 -5.57 -2.66 3.59
CA THR A 73 -5.10 -4.04 3.65
C THR A 73 -5.01 -4.46 5.09
N LYS A 74 -5.59 -5.61 5.40
CA LYS A 74 -5.43 -6.26 6.69
C LYS A 74 -4.99 -7.69 6.49
N GLU A 75 -3.77 -7.99 6.92
CA GLU A 75 -3.29 -9.36 7.02
C GLU A 75 -3.99 -10.07 8.20
N LEU A 76 -4.38 -11.32 7.97
CA LEU A 76 -5.08 -12.17 8.91
C LEU A 76 -4.43 -13.56 8.87
N LYS A 77 -4.50 -14.27 10.01
CA LYS A 77 -4.01 -15.65 10.11
C LYS A 77 -5.17 -16.62 10.16
N CYS A 78 -4.99 -17.77 9.52
CA CYS A 78 -5.86 -18.91 9.69
C CYS A 78 -5.71 -19.49 11.09
N PRO A 79 -6.76 -20.12 11.65
CA PRO A 79 -6.64 -20.96 12.84
C PRO A 79 -5.60 -22.07 12.63
N ASN A 80 -5.01 -22.57 13.72
CA ASN A 80 -4.01 -23.62 13.66
C ASN A 80 -4.51 -24.86 12.90
N GLY A 81 -3.73 -25.35 11.95
CA GLY A 81 -4.07 -26.51 11.12
C GLY A 81 -5.10 -26.22 10.02
N GLN A 82 -5.35 -24.94 9.71
CA GLN A 82 -6.15 -24.52 8.57
C GLN A 82 -5.32 -23.68 7.61
N TYR A 83 -5.73 -23.71 6.34
CA TYR A 83 -5.05 -23.05 5.24
C TYR A 83 -6.06 -22.27 4.41
N PHE A 84 -5.68 -21.10 3.92
CA PHE A 84 -6.58 -20.23 3.16
C PHE A 84 -6.83 -20.81 1.76
N ASP A 85 -8.09 -21.17 1.49
CA ASP A 85 -8.55 -21.57 0.17
C ASP A 85 -9.09 -20.34 -0.57
N SER A 86 -8.38 -19.89 -1.61
CA SER A 86 -8.76 -18.72 -2.39
C SER A 86 -10.00 -18.93 -3.26
N SER A 87 -10.33 -20.18 -3.60
CA SER A 87 -11.53 -20.52 -4.37
C SER A 87 -12.79 -20.38 -3.53
N LEU A 88 -12.67 -20.63 -2.23
CA LEU A 88 -13.77 -20.53 -1.27
C LEU A 88 -13.71 -19.27 -0.41
N SER A 89 -12.59 -18.54 -0.41
CA SER A 89 -12.34 -17.33 0.38
C SER A 89 -12.43 -17.55 1.90
N PHE A 90 -12.03 -18.73 2.41
CA PHE A 90 -11.97 -19.00 3.84
C PHE A 90 -10.88 -20.04 4.21
N CYS A 91 -10.52 -20.11 5.50
CA CYS A 91 -9.54 -21.07 6.01
C CYS A 91 -10.17 -22.46 6.21
N SER A 92 -9.60 -23.48 5.58
CA SER A 92 -10.07 -24.86 5.67
C SER A 92 -8.95 -25.79 6.11
N SER A 93 -9.26 -26.78 6.95
CA SER A 93 -8.33 -27.86 7.29
C SER A 93 -8.19 -28.92 6.19
N LEU A 94 -9.06 -28.87 5.17
CA LEU A 94 -9.06 -29.80 4.04
C LEU A 94 -8.36 -29.22 2.81
N TYR A 95 -8.02 -27.93 2.83
CA TYR A 95 -7.29 -27.31 1.74
C TYR A 95 -5.82 -27.71 1.79
N ASN A 96 -5.30 -28.14 0.66
CA ASN A 96 -3.88 -28.42 0.49
C ASN A 96 -3.26 -27.22 -0.23
N CYS A 97 -2.39 -26.49 0.46
CA CYS A 97 -1.63 -25.40 -0.12
C CYS A 97 -0.80 -25.93 -1.30
N SER A 98 -1.18 -25.56 -2.52
CA SER A 98 -0.41 -25.86 -3.72
C SER A 98 0.28 -24.57 -4.15
N LEU A 99 1.59 -24.49 -3.88
CA LEU A 99 2.45 -23.41 -4.38
C LEU A 99 2.73 -23.57 -5.88
#